data_AF-A0A945I4Q3-F1
#
_entry.id   AF-A0A945I4Q3-F1
#
_cell.length_a   1.000
_cell.length_b   1.000
_cell.length_c   1.000
_cell.angle_alpha   90.00
_cell.angle_beta   90.00
_cell.angle_gamma   90.00
#
_symmetry.space_group_name_H-M   'P 1'
#
loop_
_entity.id
_entity.type
_entity.pdbx_description
1 polymer ?
#
loop_
_entity_poly.entity_id
_entity_poly.type
_entity_poly.pdbx_seq_one_letter_code
_entity_poly.pdbx_strand_id
1 'polypeptide(L)'
;MSPTDYNDLGQLGSATNLPASPEEAKLEKVANPQAETPYLIRFTCPEFTSLCPVTGQPDFAHIVIDYVPSAEIVESKSLKLYLGSFRNHGAFHE
;
A
#
# COMPACT_ATOMS: atom_id res chain seq x y z
N MET A 1 10.25 19.55 -13.29
CA MET A 1 9.31 18.62 -12.62
C MET A 1 7.96 18.82 -13.28
N SER A 2 7.47 17.81 -14.00
CA SER A 2 6.09 17.82 -14.47
C SER A 2 5.17 17.69 -13.25
N PRO A 3 4.09 18.48 -13.14
CA PRO A 3 3.16 18.33 -12.03
C PRO A 3 2.54 16.93 -12.07
N THR A 4 2.61 16.22 -10.94
CA THR A 4 1.93 14.94 -10.76
C THR A 4 0.43 15.22 -10.72
N ASP A 5 -0.33 14.64 -11.65
CA ASP A 5 -1.79 14.75 -11.65
C ASP A 5 -2.36 13.78 -10.60
N TYR A 6 -3.16 14.32 -9.69
CA TYR A 6 -3.83 13.57 -8.62
C TYR A 6 -5.34 13.50 -8.84
N ASN A 7 -5.86 14.07 -9.92
CA ASN A 7 -7.31 14.17 -10.15
C ASN A 7 -7.98 12.81 -10.41
N ASP A 8 -7.20 11.79 -10.81
CA ASP A 8 -7.69 10.44 -11.08
C ASP A 8 -7.69 9.52 -9.84
N LEU A 9 -7.30 10.03 -8.67
CA LEU A 9 -7.27 9.25 -7.42
C LEU A 9 -8.64 9.27 -6.74
N GLY A 10 -9.23 8.09 -6.54
CA GLY A 10 -10.52 7.96 -5.86
C GLY A 10 -10.38 7.97 -4.34
N GLN A 11 -9.23 7.56 -3.82
CA GLN A 11 -8.99 7.45 -2.39
C GLN A 11 -8.31 8.69 -1.82
N LEU A 12 -7.32 9.28 -2.47
CA LEU A 12 -6.59 10.41 -1.89
C LEU A 12 -7.49 11.64 -1.66
N GLY A 13 -7.38 12.28 -0.49
CA GLY A 13 -8.16 13.48 -0.14
C GLY A 13 -9.63 13.25 0.26
N SER A 14 -10.16 12.03 0.12
CA SER A 14 -11.53 11.67 0.51
C SER A 14 -11.58 10.89 1.85
N ALA A 15 -12.76 10.81 2.47
CA ALA A 15 -12.98 9.86 3.56
C ALA A 15 -13.16 8.45 2.95
N THR A 16 -12.36 7.49 3.39
CA THR A 16 -12.36 6.12 2.84
C THR A 16 -12.35 5.13 3.99
N ASN A 17 -13.26 4.15 3.96
CA ASN A 17 -13.28 3.05 4.91
C ASN A 17 -12.15 2.05 4.62
N LEU A 18 -11.76 1.28 5.63
CA LEU A 18 -10.89 0.13 5.42
C LEU A 18 -11.61 -0.93 4.57
N PRO A 19 -10.95 -1.51 3.55
CA PRO A 19 -11.50 -2.65 2.81
C PRO A 19 -11.73 -3.85 3.73
N ALA A 20 -12.73 -4.68 3.43
CA ALA A 20 -13.05 -5.85 4.24
C ALA A 20 -12.02 -6.98 4.09
N SER A 21 -11.34 -7.04 2.94
CA SER A 21 -10.28 -8.02 2.65
C SER A 21 -9.25 -7.48 1.66
N PRO A 22 -8.07 -8.12 1.54
CA PRO A 22 -7.04 -7.77 0.55
C PRO A 22 -7.52 -7.80 -0.90
N GLU A 23 -8.46 -8.68 -1.24
CA GLU A 23 -9.01 -8.81 -2.59
C GLU A 23 -9.93 -7.63 -2.97
N GLU A 24 -10.57 -7.01 -1.98
CA GLU A 24 -11.41 -5.82 -2.17
C GLU A 24 -10.60 -4.51 -2.14
N ALA A 25 -9.37 -4.55 -1.63
CA ALA A 25 -8.50 -3.39 -1.55
C ALA A 25 -8.03 -2.96 -2.95
N LYS A 26 -8.06 -1.65 -3.20
CA LYS A 26 -7.62 -1.05 -4.46
C LYS A 26 -6.33 -0.28 -4.24
N LEU A 27 -5.29 -0.64 -4.99
CA LEU A 27 -4.07 0.14 -5.10
C LEU A 27 -4.23 1.17 -6.21
N GLU A 28 -3.84 2.40 -5.90
CA GLU A 28 -3.80 3.52 -6.83
C GLU A 28 -2.34 3.87 -7.13
N LYS A 29 -2.13 4.57 -8.23
CA LYS A 29 -0.80 4.91 -8.73
C LYS A 29 -0.78 6.30 -9.33
N VAL A 30 0.39 6.91 -9.29
CA VAL A 30 0.64 8.24 -9.87
C VAL A 30 1.80 8.17 -10.84
N ALA A 31 1.84 9.10 -11.80
CA ALA A 31 2.95 9.18 -12.75
C ALA A 31 4.27 9.48 -12.02
N ASN A 32 5.34 8.79 -12.41
CA ASN A 32 6.68 9.06 -11.91
C ASN A 32 7.22 10.39 -12.47
N PRO A 33 7.46 11.44 -11.65
CA PRO A 33 7.93 12.73 -12.13
C PRO A 33 9.41 12.74 -12.57
N GLN A 34 10.13 11.63 -12.34
CA GLN A 34 11.56 11.43 -12.58
C GLN A 34 11.80 10.08 -13.28
N ALA A 35 10.96 9.69 -14.24
CA ALA A 35 11.01 8.37 -14.89
C ALA A 35 12.36 7.99 -15.55
N GLU A 36 13.13 9.00 -15.97
CA GLU A 36 14.43 8.81 -16.62
C GLU A 36 15.60 8.64 -15.63
N THR A 37 15.37 8.91 -14.35
CA THR A 37 16.41 8.83 -13.31
C THR A 37 16.10 7.65 -12.39
N PRO A 38 17.00 6.67 -12.20
CA PRO A 38 16.79 5.64 -11.20
C PRO A 38 16.93 6.22 -9.79
N TYR A 39 15.92 6.00 -8.96
CA TYR A 39 15.96 6.33 -7.53
C TYR A 39 15.19 5.28 -6.73
N LEU A 40 15.51 5.17 -5.44
CA LEU A 40 14.85 4.21 -4.54
C LEU A 40 13.67 4.88 -3.83
N ILE A 41 12.50 4.25 -3.88
CA ILE A 41 11.39 4.56 -2.97
C ILE A 41 11.35 3.49 -1.89
N ARG A 42 11.30 3.93 -0.63
CA ARG A 42 11.12 3.08 0.54
C ARG A 42 9.80 3.41 1.24
N PHE A 43 8.97 2.40 1.45
CA PHE A 43 7.89 2.44 2.44
C PHE A 43 8.31 1.67 3.68
N THR A 44 8.20 2.33 4.83
CA THR A 44 8.40 1.75 6.16
C THR A 44 7.04 1.65 6.82
N CYS A 45 6.55 0.44 7.01
CA CYS A 45 5.18 0.14 7.47
C CYS A 45 5.24 -0.62 8.81
N PRO A 46 5.42 0.08 9.94
CA PRO A 46 5.55 -0.55 11.26
C PRO A 46 4.21 -1.00 11.87
N GLU A 47 3.09 -0.72 11.21
CA GLU A 47 1.73 -0.93 11.72
C GLU A 47 1.02 -2.12 11.05
N PHE A 48 1.75 -2.99 10.36
CA PHE A 48 1.13 -4.16 9.70
C PHE A 48 0.68 -5.19 10.74
N THR A 49 -0.54 -5.71 10.53
CA THR A 49 -1.08 -6.80 11.32
C THR A 49 -2.03 -7.65 10.48
N SER A 50 -2.03 -8.96 10.75
CA SER A 50 -2.91 -9.96 10.14
C SER A 50 -3.32 -11.00 11.17
N LEU A 51 -4.13 -11.99 10.79
CA LEU A 51 -4.45 -13.14 11.64
C LEU A 51 -3.63 -14.36 11.20
N CYS A 52 -3.15 -15.14 12.17
CA CYS A 52 -2.59 -16.46 11.92
C CYS A 52 -3.70 -17.40 11.41
N PRO A 53 -3.58 -18.03 10.23
CA PRO A 53 -4.61 -18.91 9.68
C PRO A 53 -4.93 -20.13 10.55
N VAL A 54 -3.97 -20.56 11.38
CA VAL A 54 -4.07 -21.77 12.21
C VAL A 54 -4.72 -21.47 13.55
N THR A 55 -4.30 -20.38 14.21
CA THR A 55 -4.69 -20.08 15.61
C THR A 55 -5.72 -18.96 15.72
N GLY A 56 -5.88 -18.14 14.67
CA GLY A 56 -6.71 -16.94 14.69
C GLY A 56 -6.15 -15.80 15.56
N GLN A 57 -4.93 -15.93 16.08
CA GLN A 57 -4.27 -14.89 16.86
C GLN A 57 -3.74 -13.78 15.94
N PRO A 58 -3.70 -12.52 16.39
CA PRO A 58 -3.13 -11.43 15.62
C PRO A 58 -1.61 -11.51 15.59
N ASP A 59 -1.06 -11.44 14.38
CA ASP A 59 0.36 -11.31 14.12
C ASP A 59 0.71 -9.86 13.77
N PHE A 60 1.92 -9.43 14.09
CA PHE A 60 2.41 -8.07 13.84
C PHE A 60 3.76 -8.13 13.14
N ALA A 61 3.95 -7.28 12.14
CA ALA A 61 5.20 -7.20 11.42
C ALA A 61 5.57 -5.75 11.09
N HIS A 62 6.87 -5.53 10.94
CA HIS A 62 7.40 -4.30 10.36
C HIS A 62 7.78 -4.58 8.91
N ILE A 63 6.93 -4.13 7.98
CA ILE A 63 7.16 -4.33 6.55
C ILE A 63 8.02 -3.18 6.01
N VAL A 64 9.08 -3.52 5.27
CA VAL A 64 9.91 -2.58 4.52
C VAL A 64 9.82 -2.94 3.05
N ILE A 65 9.30 -2.03 2.23
CA ILE A 65 9.17 -2.21 0.77
C ILE A 65 10.11 -1.23 0.09
N ASP A 66 11.07 -1.78 -0.63
CA ASP A 66 12.04 -1.04 -1.45
C ASP A 66 11.79 -1.35 -2.92
N TYR A 67 11.61 -0.32 -3.74
CA TYR A 67 11.50 -0.51 -5.18
C TYR A 67 12.03 0.70 -5.96
N VAL A 68 12.45 0.44 -7.19
CA VAL A 68 12.81 1.47 -8.16
C VAL A 68 11.61 1.64 -9.11
N PRO A 69 10.90 2.77 -9.06
CA PRO A 69 9.75 3.00 -9.94
C PRO A 69 10.20 3.17 -11.39
N SER A 70 9.40 2.64 -12.33
CA SER A 70 9.52 2.96 -13.75
C SER A 70 8.58 4.13 -14.10
N ALA A 71 7.54 3.92 -14.90
CA ALA A 71 6.61 5.00 -15.28
C ALA A 71 5.67 5.44 -14.15
N GLU A 72 5.41 4.58 -13.16
CA GLU A 72 4.37 4.78 -12.15
C GLU A 72 4.90 4.49 -10.73
N ILE A 73 4.30 5.16 -9.75
CA ILE A 73 4.60 5.09 -8.32
C ILE A 73 3.32 4.70 -7.59
N VAL A 74 3.39 3.76 -6.64
CA VAL A 74 2.23 3.42 -5.81
C VAL A 74 1.85 4.60 -4.89
N GLU A 75 0.57 4.91 -4.82
CA GLU A 75 0.05 5.97 -3.98
C GLU A 75 -0.01 5.51 -2.51
N SER A 76 0.54 6.32 -1.61
CA SER A 76 0.76 5.98 -0.20
C SER A 76 -0.51 5.67 0.61
N LYS A 77 -1.63 6.37 0.39
CA LYS A 77 -2.90 6.10 1.08
C LYS A 77 -3.50 4.78 0.60
N SER A 78 -3.46 4.50 -0.69
CA SER A 78 -3.94 3.23 -1.25
C SER A 78 -3.14 2.05 -0.72
N LEU A 79 -1.80 2.18 -0.61
CA LEU A 79 -0.95 1.18 0.01
C LEU A 79 -1.30 0.97 1.49
N LYS A 80 -1.53 2.05 2.25
CA LYS A 80 -1.98 1.96 3.64
C LYS A 80 -3.31 1.21 3.76
N LEU A 81 -4.29 1.50 2.91
CA LEU A 81 -5.59 0.82 2.90
C LEU A 81 -5.45 -0.65 2.52
N TYR A 82 -4.59 -0.97 1.56
CA TYR A 82 -4.24 -2.34 1.19
C TYR A 82 -3.62 -3.10 2.36
N LEU A 83 -2.58 -2.58 3.00
CA LEU A 83 -1.97 -3.23 4.16
C LEU A 83 -2.95 -3.35 5.34
N GLY A 84 -3.78 -2.32 5.56
CA GLY A 84 -4.80 -2.35 6.61
C GLY A 84 -5.93 -3.37 6.37
N SER A 85 -6.18 -3.77 5.12
CA SER A 85 -7.19 -4.79 4.79
C SER A 85 -6.83 -6.19 5.28
N PHE A 86 -5.55 -6.43 5.62
CA PHE A 86 -5.09 -7.69 6.21
C PHE A 86 -5.47 -7.85 7.68
N ARG A 87 -5.89 -6.77 8.36
CA ARG A 87 -6.10 -6.73 9.82
C ARG A 87 -6.92 -7.91 10.38
N ASN A 88 -7.95 -8.32 9.66
CA ASN A 88 -8.83 -9.43 10.05
C ASN A 88 -8.78 -10.59 9.05
N HIS A 89 -7.75 -10.64 8.21
CA HIS A 89 -7.55 -11.67 7.19
C HIS A 89 -6.50 -12.68 7.68
N GLY A 90 -6.81 -13.96 7.49
CA GLY A 90 -5.91 -15.05 7.82
C GLY A 90 -4.83 -15.24 6.76
N ALA A 91 -3.57 -14.90 7.05
CA ALA A 91 -2.45 -15.09 6.12
C ALA A 91 -1.19 -15.58 6.84
N PHE A 92 -0.42 -16.45 6.18
CA PHE A 92 0.96 -16.71 6.56
C PHE A 92 1.83 -15.50 6.21
N HIS A 93 3.01 -15.39 6.82
CA HIS A 93 3.92 -14.27 6.54
C HIS A 93 4.69 -14.44 5.22
N GLU A 94 4.87 -15.69 4.79
CA GLU A 94 5.45 -16.09 3.49
C GLU A 94 4.47 -15.94 2.33
#